data_AF-A0A1H8ENH9-F1
#
_entry.id   AF-A0A1H8ENH9-F1
#
_cell.length_a   1.000
_cell.length_b   1.000
_cell.length_c   1.000
_cell.angle_alpha   90.00
_cell.angle_beta   90.00
_cell.angle_gamma   90.00
#
_symmetry.space_group_name_H-M   'P 1'
#
loop_
_entity.id
_entity.type
_entity.pdbx_description
1 polymer ?
#
loop_
_entity_poly.entity_id
_entity_poly.type
_entity_poly.pdbx_seq_one_letter_code
_entity_poly.pdbx_strand_id
1 'polypeptide(L)'
;MAISRKQAERLLTADEWQLVQKTHHPAMQGLPDADLSDLAKRIRERRDRAQSEANRQRREMRGKAQPKGAAPARKDTGTRAKLEVLAMGVRSVNAEQARRRRMLAKVQMVENMRAVLARKKEAKSEKDESFNARQAHAGMHSIESSKRKNLIRPMERGRLRKAGAVSQAKRDARGV
;
A
#
# COMPACT_ATOMS: atom_id res chain seq x y z
N MET A 1 7.12 9.56 21.51
CA MET A 1 8.36 9.50 22.31
C MET A 1 9.48 9.05 21.38
N ALA A 2 10.63 9.72 21.40
CA ALA A 2 11.82 9.27 20.68
C ALA A 2 12.68 8.44 21.64
N ILE A 3 12.84 7.15 21.34
CA ILE A 3 13.72 6.26 22.11
C ILE A 3 15.15 6.47 21.60
N SER A 4 16.10 6.74 22.49
CA SER A 4 17.49 6.95 22.08
C SER A 4 18.14 5.65 21.60
N ARG A 5 19.17 5.75 20.74
CA ARG A 5 19.88 4.58 20.21
C ARG A 5 20.42 3.66 21.32
N LYS A 6 20.99 4.26 22.36
CA LYS A 6 21.51 3.56 23.55
C LYS A 6 20.42 2.89 24.37
N GLN A 7 19.24 3.49 24.45
CA GLN A 7 18.08 2.87 25.09
C GLN A 7 17.56 1.69 24.26
N ALA A 8 17.47 1.84 22.93
CA ALA A 8 17.04 0.78 22.03
C ALA A 8 17.95 -0.46 22.13
N GLU A 9 19.27 -0.27 22.17
CA GLU A 9 20.25 -1.36 22.33
C GLU A 9 20.04 -2.15 23.63
N ARG A 10 19.69 -1.48 24.73
CA ARG A 10 19.42 -2.14 26.03
C ARG A 10 18.11 -2.91 26.07
N LEU A 11 17.15 -2.53 25.22
CA LEU A 11 15.79 -3.11 25.22
C LEU A 11 15.67 -4.33 24.29
N LEU A 12 16.59 -4.47 23.34
CA LEU A 12 16.56 -5.48 22.28
C LEU A 12 17.56 -6.59 22.54
N THR A 13 17.31 -7.77 22.01
CA THR A 13 18.34 -8.81 21.92
C THR A 13 19.40 -8.44 20.88
N ALA A 14 20.57 -9.09 20.90
CA ALA A 14 21.65 -8.82 19.94
C ALA A 14 21.16 -8.93 18.47
N ASP A 15 20.41 -9.98 18.15
CA ASP A 15 19.86 -10.19 16.80
C ASP A 15 18.84 -9.12 16.41
N GLU A 16 17.95 -8.74 17.34
CA GLU A 16 16.95 -7.70 17.12
C GLU A 16 17.60 -6.33 16.94
N TRP A 17 18.67 -6.08 17.70
CA TRP A 17 19.46 -4.87 17.60
C TRP A 17 20.13 -4.76 16.23
N GLN A 18 20.81 -5.82 15.78
CA GLN A 18 21.40 -5.88 14.44
C GLN A 18 20.34 -5.63 13.34
N LEU A 19 19.14 -6.20 13.50
CA LEU A 19 18.05 -6.01 12.55
C LEU A 19 17.55 -4.55 12.52
N VAL A 20 17.38 -3.92 13.68
CA VAL A 20 16.97 -2.52 13.80
C VAL A 20 18.05 -1.58 13.25
N GLN A 21 19.33 -1.89 13.44
CA GLN A 21 20.43 -1.12 12.86
C GLN A 21 20.34 -1.04 11.32
N LYS A 22 19.91 -2.12 10.65
CA LYS A 22 19.70 -2.13 9.19
C LYS A 22 18.55 -1.23 8.71
N THR A 23 17.61 -0.86 9.60
CA THR A 23 16.51 0.06 9.26
C THR A 23 16.87 1.53 9.33
N HIS A 24 18.01 1.86 9.94
CA HIS A 24 18.45 3.23 10.04
C HIS A 24 19.14 3.68 8.75
N HIS A 25 18.96 4.96 8.43
CA HIS A 25 19.77 5.63 7.43
C HIS A 25 21.22 5.74 7.95
N PRO A 26 22.27 5.56 7.11
CA PRO A 26 22.25 5.32 5.67
C PRO A 26 22.15 3.85 5.23
N ALA A 27 22.33 2.88 6.13
CA ALA A 27 22.41 1.45 5.79
C ALA A 27 21.22 0.95 4.96
N MET A 28 20.01 1.42 5.27
CA MET A 28 18.79 1.06 4.55
C MET A 28 18.80 1.46 3.07
N GLN A 29 19.50 2.54 2.69
CA GLN A 29 19.50 3.03 1.30
C GLN A 29 20.32 2.15 0.36
N GLY A 30 21.38 1.50 0.88
CA GLY A 30 22.24 0.61 0.09
C GLY A 30 21.64 -0.76 -0.19
N LEU A 31 20.50 -1.11 0.43
CA LEU A 31 19.88 -2.43 0.26
C LEU A 31 19.15 -2.54 -1.09
N PRO A 32 19.27 -3.65 -1.82
CA PRO A 32 18.41 -3.92 -2.98
C PRO A 32 16.95 -4.13 -2.56
N ASP A 33 16.02 -4.04 -3.51
CA ASP A 33 14.57 -4.13 -3.24
C ASP A 33 14.15 -5.49 -2.63
N ALA A 34 14.80 -6.58 -3.07
CA ALA A 34 14.57 -7.92 -2.52
C ALA A 34 14.93 -7.96 -1.02
N ASP A 35 16.14 -7.52 -0.66
CA ASP A 35 16.61 -7.48 0.73
C ASP A 35 15.78 -6.53 1.59
N LEU A 36 15.31 -5.41 1.03
CA LEU A 36 14.41 -4.49 1.73
C LEU A 36 13.06 -5.16 2.03
N SER A 37 12.56 -5.99 1.11
CA SER A 37 11.33 -6.75 1.31
C SER A 37 11.48 -7.82 2.40
N ASP A 38 12.62 -8.50 2.44
CA ASP A 38 12.91 -9.52 3.45
C ASP A 38 13.20 -8.91 4.82
N LEU A 39 13.90 -7.77 4.87
CA LEU A 39 14.07 -6.97 6.07
C LEU A 39 12.70 -6.57 6.64
N ALA A 40 11.76 -6.13 5.79
CA ALA A 40 10.41 -5.77 6.20
C ALA A 40 9.67 -6.96 6.82
N LYS A 41 9.77 -8.16 6.23
CA LYS A 41 9.16 -9.39 6.77
C LYS A 41 9.73 -9.72 8.15
N ARG A 42 11.06 -9.81 8.26
CA ARG A 42 11.76 -10.17 9.51
C ARG A 42 11.41 -9.23 10.66
N ILE A 43 11.35 -7.92 10.40
CA ILE A 43 11.01 -6.94 11.45
C ILE A 43 9.54 -7.04 11.86
N ARG A 44 8.63 -7.24 10.90
CA ARG A 44 7.21 -7.45 11.22
C ARG A 44 7.03 -8.67 12.11
N GLU A 45 7.66 -9.79 11.78
CA GLU A 45 7.61 -10.99 12.63
C GLU A 45 8.12 -10.72 14.05
N ARG A 46 9.27 -10.05 14.20
CA ARG A 46 9.81 -9.70 15.53
C ARG A 46 8.87 -8.77 16.29
N ARG A 47 8.28 -7.79 15.60
CA ARG A 47 7.30 -6.85 16.16
C ARG A 47 6.03 -7.58 16.60
N ASP A 48 5.50 -8.48 15.79
CA ASP A 48 4.26 -9.23 16.07
C ASP A 48 4.46 -10.20 17.24
N ARG A 49 5.64 -10.82 17.33
CA ARG A 49 6.05 -11.62 18.51
C ARG A 49 6.09 -10.75 19.77
N ALA A 50 6.78 -9.61 19.74
CA ALA A 50 6.84 -8.68 20.88
C ALA A 50 5.44 -8.14 21.27
N GLN A 51 4.58 -7.89 20.29
CA GLN A 51 3.20 -7.45 20.51
C GLN A 51 2.37 -8.54 21.21
N SER A 52 2.52 -9.78 20.78
CA SER A 52 1.85 -10.94 21.39
C SER A 52 2.29 -11.14 22.84
N GLU A 53 3.58 -10.98 23.11
CA GLU A 53 4.13 -11.05 24.47
C GLU A 53 3.63 -9.92 25.37
N ALA A 54 3.65 -8.67 24.89
CA ALA A 54 3.14 -7.52 25.63
C ALA A 54 1.64 -7.68 25.95
N ASN A 55 0.85 -8.14 24.99
CA ASN A 55 -0.57 -8.40 25.17
C ASN A 55 -0.82 -9.54 26.17
N ARG A 56 -0.04 -10.62 26.10
CA ARG A 56 -0.12 -11.73 27.06
C ARG A 56 0.20 -11.25 28.48
N GLN A 57 1.33 -10.57 28.69
CA GLN A 57 1.72 -10.02 29.99
C GLN A 57 0.66 -9.08 30.55
N ARG A 58 0.04 -8.24 29.70
CA ARG A 58 -1.06 -7.37 30.12
C ARG A 58 -2.30 -8.15 30.56
N ARG A 59 -2.60 -9.27 29.92
CA ARG A 59 -3.71 -10.14 30.34
C ARG A 59 -3.39 -10.89 31.64
N GLU A 60 -2.17 -11.37 31.81
CA GLU A 60 -1.70 -12.00 33.07
C GLU A 60 -1.80 -11.02 34.25
N MET A 61 -1.31 -9.78 34.08
CA MET A 61 -1.44 -8.72 35.10
C MET A 61 -2.89 -8.42 35.48
N ARG A 62 -3.83 -8.64 34.56
CA ARG A 62 -5.27 -8.44 34.78
C ARG A 62 -5.98 -9.69 35.30
N GLY A 63 -5.27 -10.80 35.53
CA GLY A 63 -5.87 -12.09 35.90
C GLY A 63 -6.71 -12.73 34.79
N LYS A 64 -6.59 -12.25 33.54
CA LYS A 64 -7.40 -12.71 32.38
C LYS A 64 -6.69 -13.75 31.51
N ALA A 65 -5.50 -14.18 31.91
CA ALA A 65 -4.72 -15.21 31.25
C ALA A 65 -3.92 -15.98 32.29
N GLN A 66 -3.73 -17.28 32.04
CA GLN A 66 -2.86 -18.13 32.83
C GLN A 66 -1.42 -17.61 32.72
N PRO A 67 -0.67 -17.51 33.85
CA PRO A 67 0.73 -17.12 33.80
C PRO A 67 1.53 -18.12 32.96
N LYS A 68 2.40 -17.59 32.07
CA LYS A 68 3.34 -18.43 31.32
C LYS A 68 4.41 -19.05 32.24
N GLY A 69 4.77 -18.37 33.33
CA GLY A 69 5.75 -18.83 34.32
C GLY A 69 5.10 -19.20 35.65
N ALA A 70 5.93 -19.41 36.68
CA ALA A 70 5.47 -19.75 38.03
C ALA A 70 4.58 -18.65 38.66
N ALA A 71 4.77 -17.39 38.26
CA ALA A 71 3.98 -16.25 38.71
C ALA A 71 3.55 -15.38 37.52
N PRO A 72 2.42 -14.66 37.61
CA PRO A 72 2.00 -13.72 36.59
C PRO A 72 3.01 -12.58 36.43
N ALA A 73 3.12 -12.05 35.21
CA ALA A 73 3.91 -10.86 34.94
C ALA A 73 3.50 -9.71 35.87
N ARG A 74 4.47 -9.02 36.49
CA ARG A 74 4.22 -7.87 37.39
C ARG A 74 4.25 -6.52 36.67
N LYS A 75 5.00 -6.40 35.57
CA LYS A 75 5.16 -5.17 34.77
C LYS A 75 5.35 -5.53 33.29
N ASP A 76 4.84 -4.69 32.37
CA ASP A 76 4.98 -4.85 30.91
C ASP A 76 5.81 -3.74 30.22
N THR A 77 6.46 -2.87 31.00
CA THR A 77 7.13 -1.65 30.49
C THR A 77 8.28 -1.96 29.51
N GLY A 78 9.14 -2.93 29.83
CA GLY A 78 10.26 -3.32 28.96
C GLY A 78 9.79 -3.91 27.63
N THR A 79 8.80 -4.80 27.68
CA THR A 79 8.22 -5.44 26.48
C THR A 79 7.51 -4.42 25.59
N ARG A 80 6.84 -3.42 26.18
CA ARG A 80 6.25 -2.31 25.41
C ARG A 80 7.31 -1.42 24.78
N ALA A 81 8.36 -1.06 25.52
CA ALA A 81 9.44 -0.23 24.96
C ALA A 81 10.15 -0.96 23.80
N LYS A 82 10.41 -2.27 23.95
CA LYS A 82 10.88 -3.14 22.86
C LYS A 82 9.94 -3.12 21.65
N LEU A 83 8.64 -3.27 21.88
CA LEU A 83 7.62 -3.21 20.83
C LEU A 83 7.64 -1.85 20.09
N GLU A 84 7.79 -0.74 20.82
CA GLU A 84 7.87 0.60 20.24
C GLU A 84 9.08 0.76 19.32
N VAL A 85 10.27 0.27 19.72
CA VAL A 85 11.48 0.30 18.89
C VAL A 85 11.27 -0.53 17.61
N LEU A 86 10.74 -1.75 17.72
CA LEU A 86 10.49 -2.60 16.56
C LEU A 86 9.44 -1.98 15.62
N ALA A 87 8.40 -1.35 16.17
CA ALA A 87 7.40 -0.63 15.39
C ALA A 87 7.99 0.60 14.67
N MET A 88 8.94 1.31 15.28
CA MET A 88 9.72 2.36 14.60
C MET A 88 10.49 1.78 13.41
N GLY A 89 11.16 0.64 13.57
CA GLY A 89 11.85 -0.05 12.47
C GLY A 89 10.91 -0.40 11.31
N VAL A 90 9.72 -0.94 11.60
CA VAL A 90 8.69 -1.22 10.57
C VAL A 90 8.30 0.06 9.82
N ARG A 91 8.08 1.16 10.54
CA ARG A 91 7.69 2.44 9.94
C ARG A 91 8.79 2.96 9.00
N SER A 92 10.05 2.90 9.42
CA SER A 92 11.19 3.32 8.59
C SER A 92 11.29 2.52 7.30
N VAL A 93 11.20 1.19 7.37
CA VAL A 93 11.27 0.32 6.18
C VAL A 93 10.09 0.55 5.24
N ASN A 94 8.87 0.69 5.78
CA ASN A 94 7.69 1.00 4.96
C ASN A 94 7.82 2.37 4.28
N ALA A 95 8.40 3.37 4.96
CA ALA A 95 8.64 4.68 4.39
C ALA A 95 9.63 4.62 3.22
N GLU A 96 10.70 3.83 3.33
CA GLU A 96 11.66 3.63 2.24
C GLU A 96 11.03 2.89 1.05
N GLN A 97 10.27 1.82 1.29
CA GLN A 97 9.53 1.14 0.22
C GLN A 97 8.56 2.09 -0.49
N ALA A 98 7.84 2.93 0.26
CA ALA A 98 6.95 3.94 -0.31
C ALA A 98 7.73 5.00 -1.11
N ARG A 99 8.91 5.43 -0.62
CA ARG A 99 9.80 6.36 -1.32
C ARG A 99 10.24 5.77 -2.66
N ARG A 100 10.75 4.53 -2.70
CA ARG A 100 11.18 3.86 -3.93
C ARG A 100 10.04 3.73 -4.94
N ARG A 101 8.85 3.29 -4.49
CA ARG A 101 7.66 3.21 -5.34
C ARG A 101 7.26 4.56 -5.93
N ARG A 102 7.27 5.64 -5.13
CA ARG A 102 6.98 7.00 -5.61
C ARG A 102 8.00 7.47 -6.65
N MET A 103 9.28 7.15 -6.47
CA MET A 103 10.33 7.50 -7.43
C MET A 103 10.13 6.75 -8.76
N LEU A 104 9.89 5.44 -8.71
CA LEU A 104 9.60 4.64 -9.91
C LEU A 104 8.35 5.13 -10.64
N ALA A 105 7.27 5.42 -9.92
CA ALA A 105 6.05 5.94 -10.51
C ALA A 105 6.26 7.29 -11.22
N LYS A 106 7.11 8.17 -10.69
CA LYS A 106 7.47 9.43 -11.36
C LYS A 106 8.23 9.19 -12.66
N VAL A 107 9.18 8.27 -12.67
CA VAL A 107 9.94 7.92 -13.89
C VAL A 107 8.99 7.38 -14.97
N GLN A 108 8.17 6.39 -14.61
CA GLN A 108 7.16 5.82 -15.50
C GLN A 108 6.18 6.87 -16.04
N MET A 109 5.75 7.81 -15.20
CA MET A 109 4.89 8.91 -15.63
C MET A 109 5.56 9.76 -16.71
N VAL A 110 6.84 10.13 -16.52
CA VAL A 110 7.58 10.92 -17.51
C VAL A 110 7.74 10.15 -18.83
N GLU A 111 8.07 8.87 -18.77
CA GLU A 111 8.20 8.00 -19.96
C GLU A 111 6.89 7.89 -20.73
N ASN A 112 5.78 7.65 -20.03
CA ASN A 112 4.45 7.58 -20.63
C ASN A 112 4.07 8.90 -21.31
N MET A 113 4.34 10.04 -20.66
CA MET A 113 4.08 11.37 -21.24
C MET A 113 4.93 11.61 -22.50
N ARG A 114 6.21 11.20 -22.51
CA ARG A 114 7.07 11.28 -23.69
C ARG A 114 6.55 10.41 -24.83
N ALA A 115 6.13 9.18 -24.55
CA ALA A 115 5.55 8.28 -25.56
C ALA A 115 4.25 8.85 -26.16
N VAL A 116 3.37 9.41 -25.33
CA VAL A 116 2.13 10.07 -25.80
C VAL A 116 2.44 11.30 -26.65
N LEU A 117 3.42 12.12 -26.26
CA LEU A 117 3.84 13.26 -27.05
C LEU A 117 4.44 12.87 -28.40
N ALA A 118 5.23 11.80 -28.46
CA ALA A 118 5.77 11.27 -29.71
C ALA A 118 4.64 10.85 -30.67
N ARG A 119 3.71 10.01 -30.20
CA ARG A 119 2.53 9.58 -30.98
C ARG A 119 1.68 10.76 -31.46
N LYS A 120 1.50 11.79 -30.62
CA LYS A 120 0.75 13.00 -31.00
C LYS A 120 1.46 13.80 -32.09
N LYS A 121 2.80 13.79 -32.12
CA LYS A 121 3.58 14.44 -33.19
C LYS A 121 3.47 13.65 -34.49
N GLU A 122 3.60 12.33 -34.44
CA GLU A 122 3.43 11.43 -35.60
C GLU A 122 2.01 11.55 -36.21
N ALA A 123 0.97 11.50 -35.37
CA ALA A 123 -0.41 11.68 -35.84
C ALA A 123 -0.71 13.08 -36.38
N LYS A 124 0.10 14.09 -36.04
CA LYS A 124 0.01 15.43 -36.64
C LYS A 124 0.69 15.51 -38.00
N SER A 125 1.81 14.80 -38.20
CA SER A 125 2.46 14.71 -39.51
C SER A 125 1.67 13.87 -40.51
N GLU A 126 0.89 12.89 -40.05
CA GLU A 126 -0.01 12.09 -40.91
C GLU A 126 -1.30 12.83 -41.30
N LYS A 127 -1.68 13.91 -40.61
CA LYS A 127 -2.75 14.77 -41.09
C LYS A 127 -2.21 15.56 -42.27
N ASP A 128 -2.61 15.15 -43.47
CA ASP A 128 -2.34 15.86 -44.72
C ASP A 128 -2.48 17.37 -44.54
N GLU A 129 -1.57 18.13 -45.15
CA GLU A 129 -1.67 19.59 -45.26
C GLU A 129 -3.00 20.04 -45.92
N SER A 130 -3.72 19.10 -46.56
CA SER A 130 -5.08 19.28 -47.08
C SER A 130 -6.15 19.56 -46.01
N PHE A 131 -5.89 19.28 -44.73
CA PHE A 131 -6.83 19.59 -43.64
C PHE A 131 -7.08 21.10 -43.47
N ASN A 132 -6.14 21.94 -43.88
CA ASN A 132 -6.28 23.40 -43.95
C ASN A 132 -6.38 23.92 -45.40
N ALA A 133 -6.66 23.05 -46.37
CA ALA A 133 -7.08 23.55 -47.67
C ALA A 133 -8.46 24.22 -47.52
N ARG A 134 -8.65 25.36 -48.19
CA ARG A 134 -9.96 26.02 -48.30
C ARG A 134 -10.92 25.09 -49.06
N GLN A 135 -11.60 24.20 -48.34
CA GLN A 135 -12.65 23.37 -48.92
C GLN A 135 -13.87 24.27 -49.19
N ALA A 136 -14.21 24.46 -50.46
CA ALA A 136 -15.36 25.24 -50.87
C ALA A 136 -16.66 24.55 -50.41
N HIS A 137 -17.36 25.16 -49.44
CA HIS A 137 -18.80 25.11 -49.21
C HIS A 137 -19.55 23.76 -49.12
N ALA A 138 -18.87 22.61 -48.99
CA ALA A 138 -19.54 21.39 -48.53
C ALA A 138 -19.65 21.45 -47.00
N GLY A 139 -20.84 21.73 -46.48
CA GLY A 139 -21.10 21.93 -45.06
C GLY A 139 -20.63 20.80 -44.13
N MET A 140 -20.68 21.06 -42.82
CA MET A 140 -20.23 20.15 -41.76
C MET A 140 -20.81 18.73 -41.95
N HIS A 141 -19.97 17.74 -42.21
CA HIS A 141 -20.40 16.35 -42.29
C HIS A 141 -21.00 15.90 -40.94
N SER A 142 -22.19 15.29 -40.99
CA SER A 142 -22.84 14.72 -39.81
C SER A 142 -21.98 13.61 -39.22
N ILE A 143 -21.39 13.85 -38.04
CA ILE A 143 -20.76 12.80 -37.25
C ILE A 143 -21.83 12.22 -36.33
N GLU A 144 -22.32 11.03 -36.67
CA GLU A 144 -23.30 10.35 -35.83
C GLU A 144 -22.74 10.09 -34.43
N SER A 145 -23.52 10.43 -33.40
CA SER A 145 -23.15 10.18 -32.00
C SER A 145 -22.93 8.68 -31.76
N SER A 146 -21.71 8.28 -31.46
CA SER A 146 -21.34 6.90 -31.07
C SER A 146 -21.87 6.47 -29.70
N LYS A 147 -22.76 7.26 -29.07
CA LYS A 147 -23.39 6.89 -27.81
C LYS A 147 -24.11 5.55 -27.98
N ARG A 148 -23.63 4.54 -27.25
CA ARG A 148 -24.24 3.21 -27.24
C ARG A 148 -25.72 3.35 -26.89
N LYS A 149 -26.60 2.77 -27.72
CA LYS A 149 -28.04 2.69 -27.41
C LYS A 149 -28.19 2.02 -26.05
N ASN A 150 -28.82 2.71 -25.10
CA ASN A 150 -29.16 2.09 -23.81
C ASN A 150 -30.16 0.97 -24.09
N LEU A 151 -29.69 -0.28 -23.99
CA LEU A 151 -30.51 -1.49 -24.20
C LEU A 151 -31.50 -1.75 -23.06
N ILE A 152 -31.41 -0.99 -21.97
CA ILE A 152 -32.25 -1.12 -20.78
C ILE A 152 -33.30 -0.01 -20.78
N ARG A 153 -34.57 -0.39 -20.67
CA ARG A 153 -35.68 0.56 -20.47
C ARG A 153 -35.49 1.27 -19.12
N PRO A 154 -35.61 2.61 -19.05
CA PRO A 154 -35.41 3.36 -17.80
C PRO A 154 -36.22 2.84 -16.61
N MET A 155 -37.45 2.35 -16.85
CA MET A 155 -38.33 1.78 -15.81
C MET A 155 -37.85 0.44 -15.25
N GLU A 156 -37.04 -0.32 -16.00
CA GLU A 156 -36.52 -1.63 -15.58
C GLU A 156 -35.21 -1.51 -14.78
N ARG A 157 -34.53 -0.35 -14.86
CA ARG A 157 -33.23 -0.12 -14.22
C ARG A 157 -33.28 -0.32 -12.70
N GLY A 158 -34.34 0.17 -12.05
CA GLY A 158 -34.52 0.02 -10.59
C GLY A 158 -34.71 -1.45 -10.18
N ARG A 159 -35.54 -2.18 -10.93
CA ARG A 159 -35.81 -3.61 -10.73
C ARG A 159 -34.54 -4.45 -10.87
N LEU A 160 -33.80 -4.26 -11.97
CA LEU A 160 -32.55 -5.01 -12.23
C LEU A 160 -31.48 -4.71 -11.16
N ARG A 161 -31.34 -3.45 -10.76
CA ARG A 161 -30.42 -3.05 -9.69
C ARG A 161 -30.77 -3.73 -8.36
N LYS A 162 -32.06 -3.78 -8.01
CA LYS A 162 -32.51 -4.43 -6.77
C LYS A 162 -32.33 -5.95 -6.83
N ALA A 163 -32.61 -6.58 -7.97
CA ALA A 163 -32.38 -8.01 -8.18
C ALA A 163 -30.90 -8.39 -8.02
N GLY A 164 -29.98 -7.59 -8.58
CA GLY A 164 -28.54 -7.77 -8.42
C GLY A 164 -28.06 -7.60 -6.99
N ALA A 165 -28.59 -6.61 -6.26
CA ALA A 165 -28.27 -6.42 -4.85
C ALA A 165 -28.72 -7.62 -3.98
N VAL A 166 -29.92 -8.16 -4.24
CA VAL A 166 -30.44 -9.35 -3.53
C VAL A 166 -29.62 -10.60 -3.85
N SER A 167 -29.23 -10.81 -5.11
CA SER A 167 -28.42 -11.97 -5.48
C SER A 167 -27.00 -11.91 -4.92
N GLN A 168 -26.43 -10.70 -4.80
CA GLN A 168 -25.13 -10.50 -4.15
C GLN A 168 -25.21 -10.79 -2.66
N ALA A 169 -26.20 -10.23 -1.95
CA ALA A 169 -26.39 -10.50 -0.52
C ALA A 169 -26.57 -12.00 -0.22
N LYS A 170 -27.26 -12.75 -1.10
CA LYS A 170 -27.38 -14.21 -1.00
C LYS A 170 -26.05 -14.93 -1.21
N ARG A 171 -25.18 -14.45 -2.10
CA ARG A 171 -23.84 -15.01 -2.30
C ARG A 171 -22.93 -14.72 -1.10
N ASP A 172 -22.95 -13.49 -0.61
CA ASP A 172 -22.15 -13.08 0.54
C ASP A 172 -22.54 -13.86 1.80
N ALA A 173 -23.83 -14.12 1.99
CA ALA A 173 -24.34 -14.94 3.09
C ALA A 173 -24.00 -16.45 2.99
N ARG A 174 -23.57 -16.94 1.82
CA ARG A 174 -23.09 -18.33 1.64
C ARG A 174 -21.58 -18.47 1.87
N GLY A 175 -20.85 -17.36 1.93
CA GLY A 175 -19.40 -17.31 2.15
C GLY A 175 -18.99 -17.05 3.60
N VAL A 176 -19.96 -17.01 4.52
CA VAL A 176 -19.81 -17.02 5.99
C VAL A 176 -20.24 -18.39 6.49
#